data_AF-A0A7E4W5U6-F1
#
_entry.id   AF-A0A7E4W5U6-F1
#
_cell.length_a   1.000
_cell.length_b   1.000
_cell.length_c   1.000
_cell.angle_alpha   90.00
_cell.angle_beta   90.00
_cell.angle_gamma   90.00
#
_symmetry.space_group_name_H-M   'P 1'
#
loop_
_entity.id
_entity.type
_entity.pdbx_description
1 polymer ?
#
loop_
_entity_poly.entity_id
_entity_poly.type
_entity_poly.pdbx_seq_one_letter_code
_entity_poly.pdbx_strand_id
1 'polypeptide(L)'
;MNRALLSAGRLVVARQSGAQAFRGVHKGIESVPPMRWMSVPERIGLYFAISLTFLSYPTYLMYSLDNIRPKGENSLGESALEEKERRAAARA
;
A
#
# COMPACT_ATOMS: atom_id res chain seq x y z
N MET A 1 15.41 34.98 -2.29
CA MET A 1 14.65 34.48 -1.12
C MET A 1 14.77 32.97 -0.85
N ASN A 2 15.15 32.12 -1.81
CA ASN A 2 15.10 30.65 -1.60
C ASN A 2 16.28 30.05 -0.78
N ARG A 3 17.43 30.74 -0.69
CA ARG A 3 18.61 30.24 0.04
C ARG A 3 18.49 30.33 1.56
N ALA A 4 17.81 31.35 2.08
CA ALA A 4 17.61 31.55 3.52
C ALA A 4 16.66 30.50 4.12
N LEU A 5 15.65 30.07 3.35
CA LEU A 5 14.74 28.98 3.70
C LEU A 5 15.48 27.64 3.80
N LEU A 6 16.41 27.38 2.88
CA LEU A 6 17.22 26.16 2.89
C LEU A 6 18.23 26.12 4.05
N SER A 7 18.82 27.28 4.41
CA SER A 7 19.71 27.36 5.57
C SER A 7 18.96 27.25 6.90
N ALA A 8 17.75 27.83 6.99
CA ALA A 8 16.89 27.69 8.16
C ALA A 8 16.43 26.24 8.36
N GLY A 9 16.02 25.56 7.27
CA GLY A 9 15.68 24.14 7.30
C GLY A 9 16.83 23.25 7.76
N ARG A 10 18.06 23.49 7.27
CA ARG A 10 19.27 22.76 7.72
C ARG A 10 19.59 23.00 9.19
N LEU A 11 19.45 24.23 9.69
CA LEU A 11 19.74 24.56 11.09
C LEU A 11 18.71 23.95 12.05
N VAL A 12 17.44 23.89 11.63
CA VAL A 12 16.36 23.23 12.37
C VAL A 12 16.60 21.72 12.45
N VAL A 13 16.92 21.08 11.31
CA VAL A 13 17.25 19.65 11.28
C VAL A 13 18.46 19.34 12.15
N ALA A 14 19.55 20.11 12.04
CA ALA A 14 20.77 19.89 12.84
C ALA A 14 20.53 20.04 14.35
N ARG A 15 19.71 21.01 14.77
CA ARG A 15 19.31 21.18 16.19
C ARG A 15 18.43 20.05 16.69
N GLN A 16 17.55 19.52 15.84
CA GLN A 16 16.67 18.41 16.18
C GLN A 16 17.47 17.10 16.34
N SER A 17 18.50 16.87 15.51
CA SER A 17 19.42 15.74 15.61
C SER A 17 20.28 15.80 16.88
N GLY A 18 20.85 16.97 17.20
CA GLY A 18 21.70 17.15 18.39
C GLY A 18 20.95 16.96 19.71
N ALA A 19 19.73 17.47 19.82
CA ALA A 19 18.91 17.29 21.02
C ALA A 19 18.47 15.83 21.26
N GLN A 20 18.31 15.03 20.20
CA GLN A 20 18.03 13.60 20.30
C GLN A 20 19.28 12.79 20.71
N ALA A 21 20.46 13.15 20.20
CA ALA A 21 21.71 12.48 20.54
C ALA A 21 22.07 12.61 22.04
N PHE A 22 21.92 13.80 22.63
CA PHE A 22 22.17 14.00 24.07
C PHE A 22 21.11 13.35 24.97
N ARG A 23 19.86 13.22 24.50
CA ARG A 23 18.78 12.56 25.25
C ARG A 23 18.92 11.04 25.30
N GLY A 24 19.50 10.42 24.28
CA GLY A 24 19.77 8.96 24.26
C GLY A 24 20.81 8.53 25.29
N VAL A 25 21.77 9.40 25.61
CA VAL A 25 22.83 9.12 26.60
C VAL A 25 22.33 9.36 28.02
N HIS A 26 21.61 10.45 28.28
CA HIS A 26 21.12 10.78 29.63
C HIS A 26 19.94 9.91 30.07
N LYS A 27 19.16 9.37 29.14
CA LYS A 27 18.01 8.53 29.47
C LYS A 27 18.29 7.03 29.38
N GLY A 28 19.47 6.63 28.93
CA GLY A 28 19.79 5.23 28.66
C GLY A 28 19.01 4.70 27.46
N ILE A 29 19.65 3.83 26.68
CA ILE A 29 18.99 3.09 25.58
C ILE A 29 17.87 2.17 26.14
N GLU A 30 17.90 1.92 27.46
CA GLU A 30 16.94 1.15 28.26
C GLU A 30 15.70 1.94 28.74
N SER A 31 15.54 3.24 28.43
CA SER A 31 14.30 3.96 28.77
C SER A 31 13.42 4.19 27.53
N VAL A 32 12.92 3.11 26.95
CA VAL A 32 11.57 3.21 26.40
C VAL A 32 10.66 3.19 27.64
N PRO A 33 9.91 4.26 27.96
CA PRO A 33 8.88 4.14 29.00
C PRO A 33 8.06 2.90 28.63
N PRO A 34 7.81 1.95 29.56
CA PRO A 34 7.27 0.64 29.20
C PRO A 34 6.10 0.91 28.28
N MET A 35 6.24 0.47 27.01
CA MET A 35 5.20 0.59 26.00
C MET A 35 3.91 0.23 26.74
N ARG A 36 3.03 1.21 26.93
CA ARG A 36 1.84 1.13 27.78
C ARG A 36 1.29 -0.28 27.61
N TRP A 37 1.36 -1.10 28.67
CA TRP A 37 1.30 -2.56 28.55
C TRP A 37 0.15 -2.96 27.63
N MET A 38 0.50 -3.30 26.39
CA MET A 38 -0.47 -3.68 25.39
C MET A 38 -0.70 -5.15 25.57
N SER A 39 -1.92 -5.49 25.97
CA SER A 39 -2.37 -6.86 26.13
C SER A 39 -2.20 -7.63 24.81
N VAL A 40 -2.01 -8.95 24.91
CA VAL A 40 -1.91 -9.83 23.74
C VAL A 40 -3.05 -9.60 22.72
N PRO A 41 -4.34 -9.48 23.10
CA PRO A 41 -5.39 -9.24 22.13
C PRO A 41 -5.26 -7.89 21.43
N GLU A 42 -4.83 -6.83 22.11
CA GLU A 42 -4.61 -5.52 21.49
C GLU A 42 -3.47 -5.57 20.46
N ARG A 43 -2.41 -6.33 20.73
CA ARG A 43 -1.33 -6.54 19.75
C ARG A 43 -1.83 -7.29 18.52
N ILE A 44 -2.59 -8.37 18.74
CA ILE A 44 -3.19 -9.16 17.66
C ILE A 44 -4.12 -8.27 16.82
N GLY A 45 -4.98 -7.49 17.46
CA GLY A 45 -5.88 -6.54 16.79
C GLY A 45 -5.13 -5.50 15.96
N LEU A 46 -4.04 -4.94 16.49
CA LEU A 46 -3.19 -4.01 15.75
C LEU A 46 -2.56 -4.65 14.52
N TYR A 47 -2.06 -5.89 14.63
CA TYR A 47 -1.50 -6.62 13.49
C TYR A 47 -2.53 -6.86 12.39
N PHE A 48 -3.76 -7.25 12.75
CA PHE A 48 -4.84 -7.41 11.79
C PHE A 48 -5.25 -6.07 11.16
N ALA A 49 -5.35 -5.00 11.95
CA ALA A 49 -5.69 -3.68 11.44
C ALA A 49 -4.66 -3.20 10.39
N ILE A 50 -3.37 -3.35 10.69
CA ILE A 50 -2.29 -3.02 9.73
C ILE A 50 -2.42 -3.89 8.49
N SER A 51 -2.45 -5.21 8.66
CA SER A 51 -2.49 -6.17 7.55
C SER A 51 -3.70 -5.93 6.64
N LEU A 52 -4.90 -5.79 7.20
CA LEU A 52 -6.12 -5.53 6.44
C LEU A 52 -6.07 -4.19 5.72
N THR A 53 -5.55 -3.14 6.36
CA THR A 53 -5.46 -1.81 5.73
C THR A 53 -4.57 -1.88 4.50
N PHE A 54 -3.38 -2.48 4.61
CA PHE A 54 -2.43 -2.55 3.51
C PHE A 54 -2.82 -3.58 2.44
N LEU A 55 -3.54 -4.64 2.77
CA LEU A 55 -4.02 -5.63 1.79
C LEU A 55 -5.33 -5.22 1.11
N SER A 56 -6.21 -4.48 1.78
CA SER A 56 -7.57 -4.19 1.29
C SER A 56 -7.60 -3.61 -0.12
N TYR A 57 -6.78 -2.58 -0.36
CA TYR A 57 -6.74 -1.88 -1.64
C TYR A 57 -6.12 -2.71 -2.78
N PRO A 58 -4.92 -3.30 -2.64
CA PRO A 58 -4.36 -4.13 -3.71
C PRO A 58 -5.21 -5.38 -3.97
N THR A 59 -5.83 -6.00 -2.96
CA THR A 59 -6.74 -7.13 -3.18
C THR A 59 -7.97 -6.71 -3.97
N TYR A 60 -8.58 -5.56 -3.66
CA TYR A 60 -9.69 -5.02 -4.45
C TYR A 60 -9.29 -4.74 -5.90
N LEU A 61 -8.13 -4.09 -6.12
CA LEU A 61 -7.63 -3.78 -7.45
C LEU A 61 -7.42 -5.05 -8.28
N MET A 62 -6.75 -6.05 -7.71
CA MET A 62 -6.48 -7.33 -8.38
C MET A 62 -7.78 -8.02 -8.79
N TYR A 63 -8.80 -7.98 -7.94
CA TYR A 63 -10.12 -8.53 -8.25
C TYR A 63 -10.86 -7.73 -9.34
N SER A 64 -10.66 -6.41 -9.40
CA SER A 64 -11.32 -5.52 -10.37
C SER A 64 -10.53 -5.34 -11.68
N LEU A 65 -9.41 -6.04 -11.86
CA LEU A 65 -8.56 -5.87 -13.05
C LEU A 65 -9.31 -6.09 -14.36
N ASP A 66 -10.24 -7.05 -14.39
CA ASP A 66 -11.03 -7.33 -15.60
C ASP A 66 -12.05 -6.24 -15.93
N ASN A 67 -12.44 -5.42 -14.95
CA ASN A 67 -13.31 -4.25 -15.16
C ASN A 67 -12.48 -3.00 -15.52
N ILE A 68 -11.27 -2.88 -14.99
CA ILE A 68 -10.37 -1.74 -15.24
C ILE A 68 -9.70 -1.89 -16.61
N ARG A 69 -9.38 -3.12 -17.02
CA ARG A 69 -8.79 -3.39 -18.32
C ARG A 69 -9.89 -3.29 -19.37
N PRO A 70 -9.78 -2.38 -20.37
CA PRO A 70 -10.69 -2.41 -21.51
C PRO A 70 -10.54 -3.79 -22.16
N LYS A 71 -11.65 -4.54 -22.22
CA LYS A 71 -11.70 -5.80 -22.95
C LYS A 71 -11.36 -5.44 -24.39
N GLY A 72 -10.22 -5.93 -24.88
CA GLY A 72 -9.92 -5.82 -26.30
C GLY A 72 -11.11 -6.36 -27.08
N GLU A 73 -11.47 -5.73 -28.20
CA GLU A 73 -12.53 -6.25 -29.05
C GLU A 73 -12.15 -7.67 -29.45
N ASN A 74 -12.75 -8.66 -28.78
CA ASN A 74 -12.71 -10.06 -29.19
C ASN A 74 -13.71 -10.20 -30.35
N SER A 75 -13.47 -9.46 -31.43
CA SER A 75 -14.12 -9.72 -32.70
C SER A 75 -13.51 -11.02 -33.23
N LEU A 76 -14.31 -12.09 -33.23
CA LEU A 76 -13.96 -13.29 -33.98
C LEU A 76 -13.77 -12.89 -35.44
N GLY A 77 -12.72 -13.40 -36.08
CA GLY A 77 -12.59 -13.27 -37.53
C GLY A 77 -13.83 -13.85 -38.22
N GLU A 78 -14.20 -13.30 -39.37
CA GLU A 78 -15.43 -13.63 -40.09
C GLU A 78 -15.58 -15.15 -40.32
N SER A 79 -14.48 -15.82 -40.65
CA SER A 79 -14.41 -17.28 -40.80
C SER A 79 -14.75 -18.07 -39.52
N ALA A 80 -14.42 -17.55 -38.35
CA ALA A 80 -14.72 -18.19 -37.07
C ALA A 80 -16.17 -17.97 -36.62
N LEU A 81 -16.81 -16.90 -37.09
CA LEU A 81 -18.24 -16.66 -36.88
C LEU A 81 -19.08 -17.62 -37.75
N GLU A 82 -18.74 -17.76 -39.03
CA GLU A 82 -19.39 -18.69 -39.95
C GLU A 82 -19.32 -20.14 -39.46
N GLU A 83 -18.16 -20.57 -38.92
CA GLU A 83 -18.01 -21.92 -38.40
C GLU A 83 -18.83 -22.13 -37.11
N LYS A 84 -18.96 -21.09 -36.28
CA LYS A 84 -19.79 -21.12 -35.06
C LYS A 84 -21.28 -21.22 -35.40
N GLU A 85 -21.75 -20.49 -36.40
CA GLU A 85 -23.13 -20.57 -36.89
C GLU A 85 -23.44 -21.94 -37.50
N ARG A 86 -22.52 -22.47 -38.31
CA ARG A 86 -22.64 -23.82 -38.89
C ARG A 86 -22.77 -24.89 -37.81
N ARG A 87 -21.96 -24.80 -36.75
CA ARG A 87 -22.02 -25.73 -35.61
C ARG A 87 -23.25 -25.53 -34.72
N ALA A 88 -23.77 -24.30 -34.61
CA ALA A 88 -25.00 -24.02 -33.89
C ALA A 88 -26.22 -24.59 -34.63
N ALA A 89 -26.27 -24.41 -35.95
CA ALA A 89 -27.32 -24.96 -36.81
C ALA A 89 -27.33 -26.50 -36.83
N ALA A 90 -26.18 -27.16 -36.66
CA ALA A 90 -26.10 -28.62 -36.56
C ALA A 90 -26.53 -29.20 -35.20
N ARG A 91 -26.71 -28.34 -34.18
CA ARG A 91 -27.14 -28.73 -32.82
C ARG A 91 -28.61 -28.39 -32.52
N ALA A 92 -29.23 -27.56 -33.36
CA ALA A 92 -30.65 -27.25 -33.34
C ALA A 92 -31.44 -28.29 -34.15
#